data_AF-A0A2U2PBA6-F1
#
_entry.id   AF-A0A2U2PBA6-F1
#
_cell.length_a   1.000
_cell.length_b   1.000
_cell.length_c   1.000
_cell.angle_alpha   90.00
_cell.angle_beta   90.00
_cell.angle_gamma   90.00
#
_symmetry.space_group_name_H-M   'P 1'
#
loop_
_entity.id
_entity.type
_entity.pdbx_description
1 polymer ?
#
loop_
_entity_poly.entity_id
_entity_poly.type
_entity_poly.pdbx_seq_one_letter_code
_entity_poly.pdbx_strand_id
1 'polypeptide(L)'
;MSNYSTESSSRAVRDILVALGLEEEALAAAENAGIAETLSSRPSSIDDIFGHVLHIAENYGVTARAEVLVEELKERTEIIRHKLKFVEDRPSVVCITGLSPLETNGGIIAELISIAGGKPVGRQGGLWYDVLESLEPEVILIAVPGNTVEMTVREINFLFGLDGWNDLPAVKNNRVYILDGKKYIHLLSPAIIDSLEMLAEIIQPKQFIFGFEGEAWVKFGV
;
A
#
# COMPACT_ATOMS: atom_id res chain seq x y z
N MET A 1 4.69 5.19 19.79
CA MET A 1 4.86 3.90 19.12
C MET A 1 3.48 3.34 18.87
N SER A 2 2.97 3.45 17.64
CA SER A 2 1.66 2.92 17.27
C SER A 2 1.83 1.45 16.92
N ASN A 3 1.36 0.56 17.81
CA ASN A 3 1.26 -0.87 17.54
C ASN A 3 0.16 -1.07 16.49
N TYR A 4 0.41 -1.83 15.43
CA TYR A 4 -0.69 -2.35 14.61
C TYR A 4 -1.61 -3.19 15.51
N SER A 5 -2.91 -3.22 15.20
CA SER A 5 -3.83 -4.07 15.93
C SER A 5 -3.42 -5.54 15.78
N THR A 6 -3.63 -6.35 16.82
CA THR A 6 -3.44 -7.82 16.79
C THR A 6 -4.12 -8.46 15.58
N GLU A 7 -5.23 -7.87 15.14
CA GLU A 7 -6.00 -8.26 13.96
C GLU A 7 -5.21 -8.09 12.64
N SER A 8 -4.43 -7.01 12.49
CA SER A 8 -3.61 -6.79 11.29
C SER A 8 -2.47 -7.80 11.16
N SER A 9 -1.81 -8.12 12.26
CA SER A 9 -0.76 -9.16 12.30
C SER A 9 -1.35 -10.55 12.05
N SER A 10 -2.51 -10.84 12.65
CA SER A 10 -3.23 -12.11 12.42
C SER A 10 -3.54 -12.33 10.93
N ARG A 11 -4.13 -11.31 10.29
CA ARG A 11 -4.43 -11.33 8.86
C ARG A 11 -3.17 -11.49 8.01
N ALA A 12 -2.08 -10.81 8.35
CA ALA A 12 -0.83 -10.89 7.60
C ALA A 12 -0.24 -12.31 7.57
N VAL A 13 -0.20 -12.98 8.72
CA VAL A 13 0.28 -14.37 8.79
C VAL A 13 -0.67 -15.29 8.04
N ARG A 14 -1.99 -15.10 8.15
CA ARG A 14 -2.96 -15.86 7.35
C ARG A 14 -2.68 -15.73 5.86
N ASP A 15 -2.51 -14.50 5.37
CA ASP A 15 -2.20 -14.22 3.95
C ASP A 15 -0.89 -14.90 3.52
N ILE A 16 0.14 -14.90 4.38
CA ILE A 16 1.42 -15.58 4.13
C ILE A 16 1.24 -17.10 4.05
N LEU A 17 0.53 -17.72 5.00
CA LEU A 17 0.29 -19.16 5.01
C LEU A 17 -0.48 -19.60 3.75
N VAL A 18 -1.48 -18.82 3.34
CA VAL A 18 -2.22 -19.05 2.09
C VAL A 18 -1.29 -18.92 0.88
N ALA A 19 -0.45 -17.89 0.82
CA ALA A 19 0.52 -17.72 -0.26
C ALA A 19 1.56 -18.85 -0.34
N LEU A 20 1.87 -19.50 0.78
CA LEU A 20 2.74 -20.68 0.85
C LEU A 20 2.01 -22.00 0.53
N GLY A 21 0.71 -21.94 0.23
CA GLY A 21 -0.12 -23.10 -0.09
C GLY A 21 -0.31 -24.04 1.10
N LEU A 22 -0.47 -23.49 2.30
CA LEU A 22 -0.81 -24.24 3.52
C LEU A 22 -2.33 -24.29 3.72
N GLU A 23 -2.82 -25.44 4.20
CA GLU A 23 -4.25 -25.77 4.33
C GLU A 23 -4.89 -25.18 5.61
N GLU A 24 -6.23 -25.26 5.69
CA GLU A 24 -7.06 -24.70 6.78
C GLU A 24 -6.66 -25.22 8.17
N GLU A 25 -6.12 -26.43 8.28
CA GLU A 25 -5.63 -26.98 9.55
C GLU A 25 -4.37 -26.24 10.05
N ALA A 26 -3.47 -25.87 9.14
CA ALA A 26 -2.28 -25.08 9.48
C ALA A 26 -2.66 -23.64 9.83
N LEU A 27 -3.66 -23.09 9.15
CA LEU A 27 -4.27 -21.79 9.44
C LEU A 27 -4.90 -21.78 10.86
N ALA A 28 -5.70 -22.79 11.18
CA ALA A 28 -6.31 -22.94 12.50
C ALA A 28 -5.27 -23.16 13.61
N ALA A 29 -4.20 -23.91 13.34
CA ALA A 29 -3.11 -24.09 14.29
C ALA A 29 -2.34 -22.77 14.56
N ALA A 30 -2.11 -21.97 13.51
CA ALA A 30 -1.48 -20.65 13.63
C ALA A 30 -2.33 -19.71 14.51
N GLU A 31 -3.63 -19.62 14.25
CA GLU A 31 -4.58 -18.80 15.01
C GLU A 31 -4.60 -19.17 16.50
N ASN A 32 -4.56 -20.46 16.81
CA ASN A 32 -4.55 -20.97 18.20
C ASN A 32 -3.21 -20.75 18.93
N ALA A 33 -2.09 -20.71 18.21
CA ALA A 33 -0.75 -20.58 18.79
C ALA A 33 -0.39 -19.16 19.23
N GLY A 34 -1.19 -18.15 18.87
CA GLY A 34 -0.90 -16.74 19.17
C GLY A 34 0.02 -16.11 18.12
N ILE A 35 -0.57 -15.82 16.96
CA ILE A 35 0.07 -15.25 15.76
C ILE A 35 0.94 -13.99 16.02
N ALA A 36 0.70 -13.28 17.12
CA ALA A 36 1.35 -12.02 17.44
C ALA A 36 2.87 -12.12 17.68
N GLU A 37 3.41 -13.30 17.97
CA GLU A 37 4.84 -13.49 18.28
C GLU A 37 5.70 -13.81 17.03
N THR A 38 5.09 -14.13 15.89
CA THR A 38 5.81 -14.57 14.67
C THR A 38 6.36 -13.42 13.83
N LEU A 39 5.81 -12.21 13.97
CA LEU A 39 6.37 -11.01 13.33
C LEU A 39 7.27 -10.30 14.35
N SER A 40 8.56 -10.65 14.34
CA SER A 40 9.55 -10.18 15.31
C SER A 40 9.71 -8.66 15.35
N SER A 41 9.36 -7.96 14.27
CA SER A 41 9.41 -6.50 14.18
C SER A 41 8.41 -5.95 13.16
N ARG A 42 8.10 -4.66 13.26
CA ARG A 42 7.24 -3.98 12.28
C ARG A 42 8.03 -3.83 10.97
N PRO A 43 7.54 -4.33 9.83
CA PRO A 43 8.25 -4.14 8.58
C PRO A 43 8.26 -2.65 8.24
N SER A 44 9.45 -2.18 7.91
CA SER A 44 9.74 -0.83 7.47
C SER A 44 10.03 -0.78 5.97
N SER A 45 10.29 -1.95 5.38
CA SER A 45 10.58 -2.14 3.96
C SER A 45 9.85 -3.36 3.36
N ILE A 46 9.81 -3.44 2.03
CA ILE A 46 9.40 -4.66 1.31
C ILE A 46 10.31 -5.85 1.69
N ASP A 47 11.62 -5.61 1.85
CA ASP A 47 12.57 -6.67 2.20
C ASP A 47 12.28 -7.28 3.59
N ASP A 48 11.79 -6.47 4.54
CA ASP A 48 11.35 -6.98 5.84
C ASP A 48 10.16 -7.94 5.69
N ILE A 49 9.25 -7.69 4.75
CA ILE A 49 8.12 -8.58 4.46
C ILE A 49 8.61 -9.89 3.85
N PHE A 50 9.58 -9.84 2.94
CA PHE A 50 10.22 -11.06 2.43
C PHE A 50 10.87 -11.86 3.56
N GLY A 51 11.52 -11.18 4.51
CA GLY A 51 12.05 -11.81 5.72
C GLY A 51 10.98 -12.51 6.55
N HIS A 52 9.81 -11.88 6.72
CA HIS A 52 8.69 -12.50 7.44
C HIS A 52 8.13 -13.73 6.71
N VAL A 53 8.02 -13.70 5.39
CA VAL A 53 7.58 -14.85 4.58
C VAL A 53 8.51 -16.05 4.81
N LEU A 54 9.83 -15.81 4.74
CA LEU A 54 10.83 -16.85 4.98
C LEU A 54 10.77 -17.38 6.42
N HIS A 55 10.69 -16.49 7.40
CA HIS A 55 10.62 -16.88 8.82
C HIS A 55 9.39 -17.73 9.13
N ILE A 56 8.22 -17.36 8.61
CA ILE A 56 7.00 -18.16 8.76
C ILE A 56 7.20 -19.51 8.08
N ALA A 57 7.73 -19.55 6.86
CA ALA A 57 7.95 -20.79 6.14
C ALA A 57 8.89 -21.78 6.84
N GLU A 58 9.91 -21.28 7.54
CA GLU A 58 10.80 -22.10 8.38
C GLU A 58 10.03 -22.81 9.50
N ASN A 59 9.12 -22.10 10.17
CA ASN A 59 8.30 -22.67 11.25
C ASN A 59 7.36 -23.80 10.78
N TYR A 60 6.98 -23.78 9.50
CA TYR A 60 6.09 -24.79 8.90
C TYR A 60 6.84 -25.78 7.97
N GLY A 61 8.17 -25.70 7.88
CA GLY A 61 8.98 -26.61 7.07
C GLY A 61 8.75 -26.49 5.55
N VAL A 62 8.34 -25.31 5.07
CA VAL A 62 8.03 -25.04 3.64
C VAL A 62 8.96 -24.00 3.00
N THR A 63 10.18 -23.85 3.52
CA THR A 63 11.17 -22.85 3.06
C THR A 63 11.38 -22.81 1.55
N ALA A 64 11.45 -23.98 0.89
CA ALA A 64 11.62 -24.02 -0.58
C ALA A 64 10.47 -23.34 -1.35
N ARG A 65 9.23 -23.41 -0.85
CA ARG A 65 8.10 -22.69 -1.46
C ARG A 65 8.22 -21.19 -1.23
N ALA A 66 8.69 -20.79 -0.06
CA ALA A 66 8.89 -19.39 0.29
C ALA A 66 10.01 -18.74 -0.51
N GLU A 67 11.11 -19.45 -0.76
CA GLU A 67 12.20 -18.97 -1.61
C GLU A 67 11.71 -18.67 -3.03
N VAL A 68 10.93 -19.60 -3.63
CA VAL A 68 10.32 -19.40 -4.95
C VAL A 68 9.38 -18.19 -4.95
N LEU A 69 8.51 -18.09 -3.95
CA LEU A 69 7.59 -16.95 -3.83
C LEU A 69 8.34 -15.63 -3.68
N VAL A 70 9.35 -15.56 -2.82
CA VAL A 70 10.14 -14.34 -2.60
C VAL A 70 10.93 -13.96 -3.85
N GLU A 71 11.46 -14.92 -4.60
CA GLU A 71 12.14 -14.66 -5.88
C GLU A 71 11.19 -14.03 -6.90
N GLU A 72 9.97 -14.56 -7.05
CA GLU A 72 8.93 -14.01 -7.92
C GLU A 72 8.56 -12.56 -7.54
N LEU A 73 8.34 -12.31 -6.24
CA LEU A 73 7.98 -10.97 -5.73
C LEU A 73 9.13 -9.96 -5.93
N LYS A 74 10.38 -10.39 -5.78
CA LYS A 74 11.56 -9.58 -6.07
C LYS A 74 11.67 -9.26 -7.55
N GLU A 75 11.46 -10.22 -8.43
CA GLU A 75 11.51 -10.02 -9.87
C GLU A 75 10.48 -8.97 -10.32
N ARG A 76 9.24 -9.08 -9.83
CA ARG A 76 8.17 -8.08 -10.08
C ARG A 76 8.57 -6.68 -9.61
N THR A 77 9.18 -6.57 -8.43
CA THR A 77 9.70 -5.30 -7.90
C THR A 77 10.82 -4.73 -8.78
N GLU A 78 11.76 -5.56 -9.21
CA GLU A 78 12.90 -5.14 -10.02
C GLU A 78 12.47 -4.72 -11.44
N ILE A 79 11.44 -5.34 -12.02
CA ILE A 79 10.86 -4.88 -13.30
C ILE A 79 10.46 -3.40 -13.22
N ILE A 80 9.81 -2.99 -12.13
CA ILE A 80 9.39 -1.60 -11.92
C ILE A 80 10.64 -0.70 -11.75
N ARG A 81 11.57 -1.08 -10.89
CA ARG A 81 12.80 -0.31 -10.64
C ARG A 81 13.63 -0.12 -11.90
N HIS A 82 13.80 -1.18 -12.69
CA HIS A 82 14.57 -1.14 -13.94
C HIS A 82 13.92 -0.23 -14.98
N LYS A 83 12.60 -0.32 -15.15
CA LYS A 83 11.87 0.50 -16.10
C LYS A 83 11.89 1.99 -15.74
N LEU A 84 11.93 2.30 -14.44
CA LEU A 84 11.95 3.67 -13.92
C LEU A 84 13.34 4.21 -13.60
N LYS A 85 14.41 3.44 -13.88
CA LYS A 85 15.80 3.79 -13.52
C LYS A 85 16.24 5.16 -14.01
N PHE A 86 15.76 5.58 -15.18
CA PHE A 86 16.13 6.84 -15.84
C PHE A 86 15.00 7.87 -15.85
N VAL A 87 13.94 7.65 -15.08
CA VAL A 87 12.86 8.64 -14.91
C VAL A 87 13.32 9.67 -13.88
N GLU A 88 13.71 10.83 -14.38
CA GLU A 88 14.16 11.98 -13.57
C GLU A 88 12.99 12.78 -13.02
N ASP A 89 11.92 12.93 -13.81
CA ASP A 89 10.72 13.67 -13.42
C ASP A 89 9.78 12.75 -12.62
N ARG A 90 9.77 12.94 -11.30
CA ARG A 90 8.98 12.16 -10.35
C ARG A 90 7.95 13.07 -9.69
N PRO A 91 6.65 12.85 -9.94
CA PRO A 91 5.62 13.73 -9.40
C PRO A 91 5.59 13.64 -7.87
N SER A 92 5.27 14.73 -7.20
CA SER A 92 4.94 14.70 -5.77
C SER A 92 3.63 13.91 -5.56
N VAL A 93 3.66 12.93 -4.66
CA VAL A 93 2.53 12.04 -4.39
C VAL A 93 2.20 12.03 -2.90
N VAL A 94 0.95 12.31 -2.57
CA VAL A 94 0.40 12.09 -1.23
C VAL A 94 -0.59 10.94 -1.28
N CYS A 95 -0.57 10.08 -0.27
CA CYS A 95 -1.59 9.05 -0.09
C CYS A 95 -2.32 9.29 1.24
N ILE A 96 -3.63 9.56 1.15
CA ILE A 96 -4.53 9.78 2.27
C ILE A 96 -5.04 8.41 2.73
N THR A 97 -4.71 8.05 3.96
CA THR A 97 -5.04 6.76 4.58
C THR A 97 -6.13 6.87 5.65
N GLY A 98 -6.50 8.09 6.06
CA GLY A 98 -7.58 8.35 7.00
C GLY A 98 -8.31 9.64 6.62
N LEU A 99 -9.63 9.64 6.79
CA LEU A 99 -10.49 10.76 6.41
C LEU A 99 -10.95 11.62 7.60
N SER A 100 -11.00 11.06 8.81
CA SER A 100 -11.40 11.77 10.02
C SER A 100 -10.73 11.16 11.26
N PRO A 101 -9.57 11.69 11.71
CA PRO A 101 -8.84 12.83 11.15
C PRO A 101 -8.18 12.52 9.79
N LEU A 102 -7.77 13.56 9.07
CA LEU A 102 -6.98 13.40 7.85
C LEU A 102 -5.59 12.84 8.18
N GLU A 103 -5.30 11.66 7.67
CA GLU A 103 -4.02 10.98 7.83
C GLU A 103 -3.39 10.73 6.47
N THR A 104 -2.08 10.95 6.37
CA THR A 104 -1.30 10.74 5.15
C THR A 104 -0.25 9.65 5.33
N ASN A 105 0.30 9.22 4.20
CA ASN A 105 1.34 8.20 4.12
C ASN A 105 2.55 8.46 5.01
N GLY A 106 3.13 7.35 5.44
CA GLY A 106 4.42 7.22 6.09
C GLY A 106 4.82 5.76 6.12
N GLY A 107 6.06 5.47 6.51
CA GLY A 107 6.60 4.11 6.51
C GLY A 107 6.54 3.49 5.10
N ILE A 108 6.06 2.25 5.03
CA ILE A 108 6.13 1.43 3.82
C ILE A 108 5.34 2.00 2.62
N ILE A 109 4.22 2.71 2.82
CA ILE A 109 3.53 3.37 1.69
C ILE A 109 4.44 4.39 1.00
N ALA A 110 5.25 5.12 1.77
CA ALA A 110 6.19 6.09 1.19
C ALA A 110 7.30 5.37 0.39
N GLU A 111 7.73 4.19 0.83
CA GLU A 111 8.63 3.34 0.06
C GLU A 111 7.97 2.88 -1.25
N LEU A 112 6.74 2.36 -1.21
CA LEU A 112 6.01 1.92 -2.41
C LEU A 112 5.87 3.05 -3.43
N ILE A 113 5.48 4.25 -2.99
CA ILE A 113 5.40 5.45 -3.84
C ILE A 113 6.77 5.74 -4.49
N SER A 114 7.85 5.62 -3.72
CA SER A 114 9.21 5.90 -4.21
C SER A 114 9.66 4.89 -5.27
N ILE A 115 9.33 3.61 -5.08
CA ILE A 115 9.63 2.53 -6.02
C ILE A 115 8.78 2.69 -7.29
N ALA A 116 7.50 3.03 -7.14
CA ALA A 116 6.56 3.32 -8.22
C ALA A 116 6.89 4.59 -9.04
N GLY A 117 7.97 5.31 -8.70
CA GLY A 117 8.45 6.46 -9.46
C GLY A 117 7.83 7.79 -9.06
N GLY A 118 7.27 7.89 -7.85
CA GLY A 118 6.79 9.13 -7.26
C GLY A 118 7.77 9.69 -6.22
N LYS A 119 7.50 10.91 -5.75
CA LYS A 119 8.15 11.53 -4.60
C LYS A 119 7.11 11.63 -3.46
N PRO A 120 7.20 10.83 -2.39
CA PRO A 120 6.22 10.86 -1.32
C PRO A 120 6.26 12.21 -0.58
N VAL A 121 5.13 12.91 -0.55
CA VAL A 121 4.94 14.18 0.19
C VAL A 121 3.83 13.96 1.21
N GLY A 122 4.20 13.55 2.41
CA GLY A 122 3.29 13.17 3.48
C GLY A 122 4.06 12.73 4.72
N ARG A 123 3.43 12.76 5.89
CA ARG A 123 4.04 12.26 7.13
C ARG A 123 3.07 11.43 7.94
N GLN A 124 3.59 10.44 8.64
CA GLN A 124 2.83 9.67 9.62
C GLN A 124 2.44 10.58 10.80
N GLY A 125 1.21 10.45 11.30
CA GLY A 125 0.75 11.15 12.51
C GLY A 125 -0.14 12.37 12.29
N GLY A 126 -1.02 12.31 11.28
CA GLY A 126 -2.04 13.32 11.03
C GLY A 126 -1.51 14.60 10.39
N LEU A 127 -2.21 15.07 9.37
CA LEU A 127 -2.01 16.41 8.82
C LEU A 127 -3.23 17.26 9.13
N TRP A 128 -2.99 18.51 9.53
CA TRP A 128 -3.98 19.55 9.32
C TRP A 128 -4.02 19.88 7.84
N TYR A 129 -5.20 20.29 7.38
CA TYR A 129 -5.44 20.66 6.00
C TYR A 129 -4.41 21.67 5.44
N ASP A 130 -4.02 22.67 6.23
CA ASP A 130 -3.01 23.69 5.85
C ASP A 130 -1.68 23.07 5.41
N VAL A 131 -1.36 21.87 5.92
CA VAL A 131 -0.16 21.14 5.52
C VAL A 131 -0.34 20.51 4.14
N LEU A 132 -1.53 20.02 3.78
CA LEU A 132 -1.79 19.42 2.46
C LEU A 132 -1.58 20.44 1.33
N GLU A 133 -2.06 21.67 1.51
CA GLU A 133 -1.84 22.77 0.56
C GLU A 133 -0.35 23.05 0.37
N SER A 134 0.41 23.14 1.46
CA SER A 134 1.86 23.39 1.42
C SER A 134 2.69 22.29 0.75
N LEU A 135 2.14 21.07 0.61
CA LEU A 135 2.82 19.95 -0.03
C LEU A 135 2.72 19.99 -1.55
N GLU A 136 1.79 20.78 -2.11
CA GLU A 136 1.53 20.91 -3.55
C GLU A 136 1.57 19.54 -4.29
N PRO A 137 0.76 18.55 -3.86
CA PRO A 137 0.81 17.22 -4.45
C PRO A 137 0.35 17.27 -5.92
N GLU A 138 1.13 16.64 -6.80
CA GLU A 138 0.82 16.43 -8.21
C GLU A 138 -0.05 15.18 -8.42
N VAL A 139 -0.06 14.27 -7.45
CA VAL A 139 -0.94 13.09 -7.39
C VAL A 139 -1.50 12.94 -5.97
N ILE A 140 -2.81 12.76 -5.87
CA ILE A 140 -3.48 12.37 -4.62
C ILE A 140 -4.01 10.96 -4.77
N LEU A 141 -3.62 10.08 -3.86
CA LEU A 141 -4.17 8.75 -3.69
C LEU A 141 -5.04 8.75 -2.43
N ILE A 142 -6.25 8.19 -2.50
CA ILE A 142 -7.13 8.02 -1.34
C ILE A 142 -7.29 6.51 -1.14
N ALA A 143 -6.64 5.97 -0.11
CA ALA A 143 -6.51 4.54 0.13
C ALA A 143 -6.77 4.25 1.61
N VAL A 144 -8.04 4.35 2.03
CA VAL A 144 -8.45 4.15 3.41
C VAL A 144 -8.45 2.65 3.73
N PRO A 145 -7.58 2.16 4.63
CA PRO A 145 -7.50 0.73 4.94
C PRO A 145 -8.85 0.18 5.41
N GLY A 146 -9.26 -0.95 4.84
CA GLY A 146 -10.55 -1.60 5.17
C GLY A 146 -11.76 -1.08 4.38
N ASN A 147 -11.65 0.04 3.68
CA ASN A 147 -12.72 0.56 2.83
C ASN A 147 -12.57 0.09 1.37
N THR A 148 -13.69 -0.25 0.72
CA THR A 148 -13.72 -0.37 -0.74
C THR A 148 -13.73 1.01 -1.39
N VAL A 149 -13.61 1.05 -2.72
CA VAL A 149 -13.77 2.29 -3.50
C VAL A 149 -15.13 2.94 -3.22
N GLU A 150 -16.23 2.18 -3.24
CA GLU A 150 -17.58 2.71 -3.05
C GLU A 150 -17.81 3.27 -1.65
N MET A 151 -17.23 2.63 -0.63
CA MET A 151 -17.28 3.14 0.74
C MET A 151 -16.53 4.47 0.82
N THR A 152 -15.32 4.52 0.27
CA THR A 152 -14.50 5.74 0.25
C THR A 152 -15.19 6.89 -0.49
N VAL A 153 -15.79 6.64 -1.66
CA VAL A 153 -16.54 7.65 -2.43
C VAL A 153 -17.65 8.31 -1.60
N ARG A 154 -18.33 7.57 -0.72
CA ARG A 154 -19.40 8.10 0.14
C ARG A 154 -18.88 9.03 1.25
N GLU A 155 -17.62 8.87 1.63
CA GLU A 155 -17.01 9.56 2.77
C GLU A 155 -16.18 10.77 2.36
N ILE A 156 -15.72 10.87 1.11
CA ILE A 156 -14.80 11.94 0.67
C ILE A 156 -15.47 13.29 0.37
N ASN A 157 -16.81 13.41 0.48
CA ASN A 157 -17.54 14.63 0.14
C ASN A 157 -17.05 15.88 0.89
N PHE A 158 -16.55 15.72 2.13
CA PHE A 158 -16.03 16.85 2.88
C PHE A 158 -14.75 17.44 2.28
N LEU A 159 -13.98 16.67 1.49
CA LEU A 159 -12.74 17.14 0.85
C LEU A 159 -13.00 18.34 -0.07
N PHE A 160 -14.16 18.36 -0.75
CA PHE A 160 -14.55 19.46 -1.64
C PHE A 160 -14.83 20.78 -0.91
N GLY A 161 -15.15 20.69 0.39
CA GLY A 161 -15.40 21.85 1.24
C GLY A 161 -14.14 22.36 1.94
N LEU A 162 -12.97 21.75 1.71
CA LEU A 162 -11.72 22.20 2.32
C LEU A 162 -11.14 23.39 1.54
N ASP A 163 -10.73 24.44 2.26
CA ASP A 163 -10.30 25.73 1.71
C ASP A 163 -8.99 25.64 0.93
N GLY A 164 -9.00 25.66 -0.41
CA GLY A 164 -7.79 25.42 -1.23
C GLY A 164 -7.78 24.02 -1.86
N TRP A 165 -8.80 23.22 -1.52
CA TRP A 165 -9.36 22.09 -2.28
C TRP A 165 -8.94 22.05 -3.74
N ASN A 166 -9.63 22.94 -4.43
CA ASN A 166 -9.63 23.08 -5.88
C ASN A 166 -8.33 23.70 -6.39
N ASP A 167 -7.46 24.19 -5.51
CA ASP A 167 -6.21 24.83 -5.88
C ASP A 167 -5.02 23.88 -5.96
N LEU A 168 -5.13 22.69 -5.37
CA LEU A 168 -4.09 21.66 -5.38
C LEU A 168 -3.72 21.25 -6.82
N PRO A 169 -2.43 21.06 -7.15
CA PRO A 169 -2.00 20.65 -8.48
C PRO A 169 -2.66 19.34 -8.95
N ALA A 170 -2.79 18.35 -8.08
CA ALA A 170 -3.46 17.09 -8.38
C ALA A 170 -4.94 17.29 -8.76
N VAL A 171 -5.66 18.19 -8.10
CA VAL A 171 -7.08 18.47 -8.39
C VAL A 171 -7.21 19.19 -9.73
N LYS A 172 -6.42 20.26 -9.95
CA LYS A 172 -6.40 21.02 -11.22
C LYS A 172 -6.04 20.16 -12.43
N ASN A 173 -5.15 19.19 -12.26
CA ASN A 173 -4.70 18.30 -13.33
C ASN A 173 -5.48 16.98 -13.40
N ASN A 174 -6.56 16.83 -12.62
CA ASN A 174 -7.37 15.62 -12.56
C ASN A 174 -6.50 14.37 -12.32
N ARG A 175 -5.73 14.38 -11.23
CA ARG A 175 -4.84 13.30 -10.76
C ARG A 175 -5.18 12.92 -9.32
N VAL A 176 -6.46 12.73 -9.06
CA VAL A 176 -7.00 12.20 -7.80
C VAL A 176 -7.52 10.80 -8.05
N TYR A 177 -7.08 9.83 -7.23
CA TYR A 177 -7.39 8.42 -7.40
C TYR A 177 -7.89 7.82 -6.10
N ILE A 178 -8.94 6.99 -6.17
CA ILE A 178 -9.48 6.25 -5.03
C ILE A 178 -9.12 4.79 -5.22
N LEU A 179 -8.51 4.21 -4.19
CA LEU A 179 -8.02 2.84 -4.19
C LEU A 179 -8.91 1.98 -3.28
N ASP A 180 -9.09 0.71 -3.63
CA ASP A 180 -9.68 -0.27 -2.73
C ASP A 180 -8.69 -0.60 -1.61
N GLY A 181 -8.83 0.13 -0.49
CA GLY A 181 -8.02 -0.05 0.70
C GLY A 181 -8.32 -1.33 1.46
N LYS A 182 -9.44 -2.00 1.20
CA LYS A 182 -9.80 -3.28 1.82
C LYS A 182 -9.03 -4.44 1.22
N LYS A 183 -8.78 -4.41 -0.09
CA LYS A 183 -8.14 -5.47 -0.87
C LYS A 183 -6.66 -5.24 -1.11
N TYR A 184 -6.26 -3.99 -1.36
CA TYR A 184 -4.89 -3.68 -1.84
C TYR A 184 -4.02 -2.92 -0.84
N ILE A 185 -4.49 -2.61 0.37
CA ILE A 185 -3.66 -1.96 1.40
C ILE A 185 -3.36 -2.97 2.51
N HIS A 186 -2.71 -4.08 2.14
CA HIS A 186 -2.24 -5.14 3.03
C HIS A 186 -0.72 -5.06 3.17
N LEU A 187 -0.28 -4.11 3.99
CA LEU A 187 1.12 -3.70 4.02
C LEU A 187 2.07 -4.67 4.74
N LEU A 188 1.57 -5.83 5.16
CA LEU A 188 2.31 -6.83 5.96
C LEU A 188 2.33 -8.21 5.28
N SER A 189 1.82 -8.33 4.06
CA SER A 189 1.72 -9.61 3.35
C SER A 189 2.32 -9.54 1.93
N PRO A 190 2.58 -10.69 1.28
CA PRO A 190 3.10 -10.78 -0.09
C PRO A 190 2.32 -9.95 -1.11
N ALA A 191 1.02 -9.77 -0.89
CA ALA A 191 0.13 -8.98 -1.73
C ALA A 191 0.52 -7.49 -1.84
N ILE A 192 1.46 -7.02 -1.02
CA ILE A 192 2.01 -5.67 -1.12
C ILE A 192 2.64 -5.36 -2.50
N ILE A 193 3.09 -6.39 -3.23
CA ILE A 193 3.63 -6.20 -4.58
C ILE A 193 2.52 -5.88 -5.59
N ASP A 194 1.29 -6.39 -5.38
CA ASP A 194 0.12 -5.97 -6.18
C ASP A 194 -0.17 -4.48 -5.91
N SER A 195 -0.04 -4.04 -4.65
CA SER A 195 -0.14 -2.62 -4.29
C SER A 195 0.92 -1.79 -5.00
N LEU A 196 2.17 -2.28 -5.06
CA LEU A 196 3.26 -1.59 -5.74
C LEU A 196 2.98 -1.42 -7.24
N GLU A 197 2.56 -2.48 -7.92
CA GLU A 197 2.22 -2.48 -9.34
C GLU A 197 1.05 -1.53 -9.63
N MET A 198 0.00 -1.56 -8.81
CA MET A 198 -1.10 -0.61 -8.87
C MET A 198 -0.61 0.84 -8.74
N LEU A 199 0.27 1.12 -7.79
CA LEU A 199 0.83 2.47 -7.62
C LEU A 199 1.69 2.89 -8.81
N ALA A 200 2.48 1.98 -9.38
CA ALA A 200 3.29 2.24 -10.56
C ALA A 200 2.42 2.54 -11.79
N GLU A 201 1.30 1.83 -11.96
CA GLU A 201 0.28 2.12 -12.99
C GLU A 201 -0.30 3.53 -12.85
N ILE A 202 -0.67 3.95 -11.63
CA ILE A 202 -1.26 5.27 -11.38
C ILE A 202 -0.24 6.40 -11.54
N ILE A 203 0.96 6.24 -10.97
CA ILE A 203 1.98 7.30 -10.90
C ILE A 203 2.68 7.46 -12.26
N GLN A 204 2.95 6.35 -12.95
CA GLN A 204 3.68 6.29 -14.22
C GLN A 204 2.84 5.61 -15.33
N PRO A 205 1.67 6.15 -15.70
CA PRO A 205 0.71 5.50 -16.61
C PRO A 205 1.22 5.34 -18.05
N LYS A 206 2.27 6.09 -18.43
CA LYS A 206 2.96 5.91 -19.73
C LYS A 206 3.89 4.70 -19.74
N GLN A 207 4.27 4.20 -18.57
CA GLN A 207 5.22 3.11 -18.40
C GLN A 207 4.53 1.80 -18.04
N PHE A 208 3.44 1.81 -17.29
CA PHE A 208 2.81 0.59 -16.79
C PHE A 208 1.33 0.51 -17.11
N ILE A 209 0.90 -0.70 -17.47
CA ILE A 209 -0.49 -1.12 -17.63
C ILE A 209 -0.54 -2.55 -17.08
N PHE A 210 -0.81 -2.68 -15.79
CA PHE A 210 -0.99 -3.95 -15.08
C PHE A 210 -2.47 -4.39 -15.04
N GLY A 211 -3.40 -3.48 -15.33
CA GLY A 211 -4.83 -3.77 -15.46
C GLY A 211 -5.62 -3.57 -14.17
N PHE A 212 -5.14 -2.73 -13.26
CA PHE A 212 -5.78 -2.48 -11.97
C PHE A 212 -6.92 -1.44 -12.04
N GLU A 213 -6.97 -0.62 -13.10
CA GLU A 213 -8.04 0.37 -13.31
C GLU A 213 -9.43 -0.28 -13.34
N GLY A 214 -10.36 0.27 -12.56
CA GLY A 214 -11.75 -0.19 -12.46
C GLY A 214 -11.96 -1.38 -11.51
N GLU A 215 -10.90 -2.10 -11.13
CA GLU A 215 -10.95 -3.17 -10.13
C GLU A 215 -10.37 -2.72 -8.78
N ALA A 216 -9.13 -2.22 -8.80
CA ALA A 216 -8.39 -1.85 -7.60
C ALA A 216 -8.39 -0.36 -7.33
N TRP A 217 -8.59 0.45 -8.37
CA TRP A 217 -8.65 1.89 -8.24
C TRP A 217 -9.57 2.49 -9.30
N VAL A 218 -10.10 3.67 -8.98
CA VAL A 218 -10.84 4.51 -9.93
C VAL A 218 -10.27 5.92 -9.92
N LYS A 219 -10.30 6.55 -11.08
CA LYS A 219 -10.01 7.97 -11.18
C LYS A 219 -11.19 8.75 -10.61
N PHE A 220 -10.92 9.61 -9.62
CA PHE A 220 -11.92 10.50 -9.08
C PHE A 220 -11.93 11.79 -9.89
N GLY A 221 -12.97 11.95 -10.73
CA GLY A 221 -13.19 13.18 -11.47
C GLY A 221 -13.68 14.28 -10.53
N VAL A 222 -12.95 15.39 -10.49
CA VAL A 222 -13.35 16.63 -9.83
C VAL A 222 -13.92 17.60 -10.86
#